data_AF-A0A6A3C6B8-F1
#
_entry.id   AF-A0A6A3C6B8-F1
#
_cell.length_a   1.000
_cell.length_b   1.000
_cell.length_c   1.000
_cell.angle_alpha   90.00
_cell.angle_beta   90.00
_cell.angle_gamma   90.00
#
_symmetry.space_group_name_H-M   'P 1'
#
loop_
_entity.id
_entity.type
_entity.pdbx_description
1 polymer ?
#
loop_
_entity_poly.entity_id
_entity_poly.type
_entity_poly.pdbx_seq_one_letter_code
_entity_poly.pdbx_strand_id
1 'polypeptide(L)'
;MSNTNVFELSGRLYSIAENELPQEIDIFTLEALGDWDVNGAWNRPFTSHPKRAPGTGELVTMGIAATIPFVEMGVISADGKRLLHKLDLKLDRYNVFLDCPITVDVNRLIHGGQ
;
A
#
# COMPACT_ATOMS: atom_id res chain seq x y z
N MET A 1 -0.22 12.06 -10.54
CA MET A 1 -1.69 11.89 -10.61
C MET A 1 -2.11 10.86 -9.58
N SER A 2 -3.15 11.19 -8.80
CA SER A 2 -3.61 10.38 -7.67
C SER A 2 -5.14 10.28 -7.71
N ASN A 3 -5.67 9.18 -8.23
CA ASN A 3 -7.08 9.09 -8.65
C ASN A 3 -7.74 7.71 -8.52
N THR A 4 -7.04 6.70 -7.97
CA THR A 4 -7.55 5.33 -7.94
C THR A 4 -8.23 5.01 -6.61
N ASN A 5 -7.65 5.47 -5.49
CA ASN A 5 -8.19 5.22 -4.16
C ASN A 5 -7.84 6.33 -3.17
N VAL A 6 -8.55 6.38 -2.05
CA VAL A 6 -8.21 7.16 -0.85
C VAL A 6 -8.24 6.23 0.36
N PHE A 7 -7.21 6.27 1.20
CA PHE A 7 -7.15 5.47 2.42
C PHE A 7 -6.69 6.27 3.64
N GLU A 8 -7.00 5.76 4.83
CA GLU A 8 -6.62 6.36 6.12
C GLU A 8 -5.49 5.55 6.79
N LEU A 9 -4.50 6.25 7.34
CA LEU A 9 -3.49 5.68 8.21
C LEU A 9 -3.14 6.65 9.34
N SER A 10 -3.36 6.22 10.59
CA SER A 10 -3.00 6.98 11.80
C SER A 10 -3.55 8.42 11.85
N GLY A 11 -4.80 8.61 11.41
CA GLY A 11 -5.52 9.88 11.37
C GLY A 11 -5.23 10.73 10.14
N ARG A 12 -4.40 10.26 9.21
CA ARG A 12 -4.05 10.96 7.96
C ARG A 12 -4.72 10.29 6.78
N LEU A 13 -5.13 11.07 5.79
CA LEU A 13 -5.66 10.54 4.55
C LEU A 13 -4.65 10.67 3.43
N TYR A 14 -4.63 9.65 2.57
CA TYR A 14 -3.76 9.57 1.42
C TYR A 14 -4.60 9.26 0.19
N SER A 15 -4.43 10.07 -0.84
CA SER A 15 -4.87 9.72 -2.19
C SER A 15 -3.77 8.90 -2.86
N ILE A 16 -4.14 7.94 -3.71
CA ILE A 16 -3.15 7.09 -4.41
C ILE A 16 -3.59 6.67 -5.82
N ALA A 17 -2.60 6.47 -6.70
CA ALA A 17 -2.68 5.73 -7.95
C ALA A 17 -1.47 4.77 -8.09
N GLU A 18 -1.64 3.69 -8.86
CA GLU A 18 -0.68 2.56 -8.96
C GLU A 18 0.75 2.91 -9.39
N ASN A 19 0.97 4.09 -9.96
CA ASN A 19 2.25 4.49 -10.56
C ASN A 19 3.02 5.56 -9.77
N GLU A 20 2.50 6.01 -8.62
CA GLU A 20 3.09 7.09 -7.82
C GLU A 20 3.15 6.75 -6.33
N LEU A 21 3.78 7.63 -5.54
CA LEU A 21 3.69 7.58 -4.09
C LEU A 21 2.31 8.07 -3.63
N PRO A 22 1.82 7.66 -2.45
CA PRO A 22 0.60 8.20 -1.89
C PRO A 22 0.80 9.69 -1.56
N GLN A 23 -0.18 10.52 -1.88
CA GLN A 23 -0.16 11.93 -1.55
C GLN A 23 -1.07 12.17 -0.34
N GLU A 24 -0.50 12.70 0.75
CA GLU A 24 -1.27 13.10 1.93
C GLU A 24 -2.21 14.26 1.56
N ILE A 25 -3.45 14.18 2.00
CA ILE A 25 -4.49 15.19 1.77
C ILE A 25 -5.11 15.63 3.10
N ASP A 26 -5.38 16.92 3.24
CA ASP A 26 -6.20 17.42 4.34
C ASP A 26 -7.67 17.07 4.10
N ILE A 27 -8.35 16.47 5.07
CA ILE A 27 -9.72 15.98 4.88
C ILE A 27 -10.77 17.10 4.86
N PHE A 28 -10.46 18.26 5.42
CA PHE A 28 -11.40 19.38 5.48
C PHE A 28 -11.23 20.33 4.30
N THR A 29 -9.99 20.57 3.86
CA THR A 29 -9.69 21.50 2.75
C THR A 29 -9.46 20.78 1.42
N LEU A 30 -9.16 19.48 1.44
CA LEU A 30 -8.72 18.68 0.29
C LEU A 30 -7.41 19.16 -0.34
N GLU A 31 -6.64 19.99 0.38
CA GLU A 31 -5.32 20.41 -0.07
C GLU A 31 -4.34 19.24 -0.03
N ALA A 32 -3.51 19.14 -1.06
CA ALA A 32 -2.40 18.19 -1.10
C ALA A 32 -1.26 18.68 -0.18
N LEU A 33 -0.88 17.85 0.78
CA LEU A 33 0.15 18.16 1.78
C LEU A 33 1.54 17.65 1.36
N GLY A 34 1.60 16.72 0.40
CA GLY A 34 2.83 16.20 -0.19
C GLY A 34 2.83 14.68 -0.30
N ASP A 35 3.85 14.14 -0.97
CA ASP A 35 4.01 12.70 -1.15
C ASP A 35 4.54 12.04 0.13
N TRP A 36 4.08 10.83 0.40
CA TRP A 36 4.45 10.05 1.57
C TRP A 36 5.29 8.83 1.17
N ASP A 37 6.58 8.89 1.49
CA ASP A 37 7.59 7.87 1.19
C ASP A 37 8.06 7.10 2.43
N VAL A 38 7.25 7.12 3.50
CA VAL A 38 7.57 6.48 4.79
C VAL A 38 8.90 7.00 5.37
N ASN A 39 9.08 8.32 5.40
CA ASN A 39 10.30 8.99 5.86
C ASN A 39 11.55 8.57 5.07
N GLY A 40 11.41 8.47 3.74
CA GLY A 40 12.46 8.04 2.82
C GLY A 40 12.75 6.54 2.80
N ALA A 41 12.04 5.73 3.58
CA ALA A 41 12.27 4.28 3.62
C ALA A 41 11.64 3.53 2.43
N TRP A 42 10.63 4.12 1.78
CA TRP A 42 9.97 3.57 0.60
C TRP A 42 10.33 4.35 -0.65
N ASN A 43 10.61 3.65 -1.75
CA ASN A 43 11.13 4.26 -2.99
C ASN A 43 10.51 3.65 -4.26
N ARG A 44 9.30 3.11 -4.16
CA ARG A 44 8.57 2.50 -5.27
C ARG A 44 7.21 3.16 -5.44
N PRO A 45 6.58 3.05 -6.62
CA PRO A 45 5.13 3.24 -6.73
C PRO A 45 4.41 2.44 -5.65
N PHE A 46 3.30 2.97 -5.15
CA PHE A 46 2.56 2.36 -4.06
C PHE A 46 1.26 1.80 -4.61
N THR A 47 0.93 0.55 -4.26
CA THR A 47 -0.35 -0.02 -4.70
C THR A 47 -1.51 0.85 -4.25
N SER A 48 -2.51 1.02 -5.11
CA SER A 48 -3.71 1.76 -4.73
C SER A 48 -4.62 0.98 -3.78
N HIS A 49 -4.33 -0.30 -3.54
CA HIS A 49 -5.10 -1.18 -2.68
C HIS A 49 -4.31 -1.67 -1.45
N PRO A 50 -3.68 -0.79 -0.65
CA PRO A 50 -2.94 -1.24 0.53
C PRO A 50 -3.90 -1.82 1.55
N LYS A 51 -3.43 -2.80 2.33
CA LYS A 51 -4.27 -3.55 3.26
C LYS A 51 -3.78 -3.37 4.68
N ARG A 52 -4.68 -3.01 5.60
CA ARG A 52 -4.35 -2.95 7.03
C ARG A 52 -4.47 -4.36 7.63
N ALA A 53 -3.42 -4.83 8.30
CA ALA A 53 -3.39 -6.10 8.99
C ALA A 53 -4.36 -6.10 10.18
N PRO A 54 -5.26 -7.10 10.29
CA PRO A 54 -6.14 -7.21 11.45
C PRO A 54 -5.31 -7.47 12.71
N GLY A 55 -5.63 -6.76 13.81
CA GLY A 55 -4.92 -6.87 15.09
C GLY A 55 -3.79 -5.86 15.24
N THR A 56 -2.73 -5.94 14.42
CA THR A 56 -1.56 -5.05 14.56
C THR A 56 -1.81 -3.65 14.00
N GLY A 57 -2.71 -3.51 13.02
CA GLY A 57 -2.95 -2.24 12.33
C GLY A 57 -1.84 -1.83 11.37
N GLU A 58 -0.83 -2.69 11.15
CA GLU A 58 0.23 -2.46 10.18
C GLU A 58 -0.32 -2.38 8.77
N LEU A 59 0.29 -1.57 7.91
CA LEU A 59 -0.13 -1.41 6.53
C LEU A 59 0.76 -2.26 5.62
N VAL A 60 0.18 -3.22 4.92
CA VAL A 60 0.85 -4.00 3.89
C VAL A 60 0.64 -3.32 2.55
N THR A 61 1.74 -3.12 1.83
CA THR A 61 1.79 -2.49 0.51
C THR A 61 2.67 -3.29 -0.43
N MET A 62 2.62 -2.91 -1.70
CA MET A 62 3.45 -3.44 -2.77
C MET A 62 3.78 -2.32 -3.73
N GLY A 63 4.96 -2.38 -4.32
CA GLY A 63 5.38 -1.49 -5.39
C GLY A 63 5.86 -2.26 -6.60
N ILE A 64 5.39 -1.85 -7.77
CA ILE A 64 5.69 -2.47 -9.06
C ILE A 64 6.48 -1.47 -9.90
N ALA A 65 7.59 -1.91 -10.47
CA ALA A 65 8.45 -1.09 -11.32
C ALA A 65 8.90 -1.85 -12.56
N ALA A 66 9.16 -1.13 -13.65
CA ALA A 66 9.68 -1.72 -14.89
C ALA A 66 11.17 -2.16 -14.80
N THR A 67 11.79 -2.02 -13.62
CA THR A 67 13.19 -2.37 -13.35
C THR A 67 13.26 -3.35 -12.18
N ILE A 68 14.32 -4.17 -12.14
CA ILE A 68 14.54 -5.13 -11.05
C ILE A 68 14.92 -4.38 -9.76
N PRO A 69 14.38 -4.76 -8.58
CA PRO A 69 13.29 -5.73 -8.38
C PRO A 69 11.95 -5.25 -8.96
N PHE A 70 11.32 -6.10 -9.79
CA PHE A 70 10.08 -5.75 -10.47
C PHE A 70 8.92 -5.54 -9.50
N VAL A 71 8.95 -6.26 -8.38
CA VAL A 71 7.92 -6.18 -7.34
C VAL A 71 8.56 -6.25 -5.97
N GLU A 72 8.30 -5.24 -5.14
CA GLU A 72 8.68 -5.22 -3.74
C GLU A 72 7.44 -5.14 -2.85
N MET A 73 7.38 -5.99 -1.82
CA MET A 73 6.38 -5.93 -0.76
C MET A 73 6.92 -5.12 0.42
N GLY A 74 6.05 -4.34 1.06
CA GLY A 74 6.36 -3.55 2.25
C GLY A 74 5.37 -3.80 3.38
N VAL A 75 5.85 -3.80 4.62
CA VAL A 75 5.01 -3.74 5.82
C VAL A 75 5.39 -2.48 6.59
N ILE A 76 4.43 -1.60 6.82
CA ILE A 76 4.60 -0.30 7.45
C ILE A 76 3.93 -0.32 8.81
N SER A 77 4.55 0.32 9.81
CA SER A 77 4.00 0.43 11.16
C SER A 77 2.62 1.09 11.16
N ALA A 78 1.79 0.75 12.15
CA ALA A 78 0.42 1.26 12.27
C ALA A 78 0.34 2.80 12.37
N ASP A 79 1.42 3.46 12.82
CA ASP A 79 1.55 4.92 12.87
C ASP A 79 2.06 5.57 11.56
N GLY A 80 2.36 4.76 10.53
CA GLY A 80 2.84 5.22 9.24
C GLY A 80 4.28 5.74 9.20
N LYS A 81 5.06 5.57 10.28
CA LYS A 81 6.38 6.20 10.39
C LYS A 81 7.56 5.32 9.99
N ARG A 82 7.40 4.00 10.00
CA ARG A 82 8.51 3.06 9.82
C ARG A 82 8.15 1.96 8.84
N LEU A 83 9.06 1.68 7.92
CA LEU A 83 9.05 0.44 7.15
C LEU A 83 9.61 -0.67 8.04
N LEU A 84 8.75 -1.61 8.44
CA LEU A 84 9.09 -2.75 9.30
C LEU A 84 9.71 -3.88 8.49
N HIS A 85 9.18 -4.14 7.30
CA HIS A 85 9.66 -5.16 6.39
C HIS A 85 9.66 -4.65 4.96
N LYS A 86 10.64 -5.12 4.18
CA LYS A 86 10.74 -4.91 2.74
C LYS A 86 11.27 -6.18 2.10
N LEU A 87 10.62 -6.67 1.04
CA LEU A 87 10.97 -7.92 0.39
C LEU A 87 10.83 -7.80 -1.13
N ASP A 88 11.89 -8.15 -1.86
CA ASP A 88 11.82 -8.42 -3.30
C ASP A 88 11.20 -9.80 -3.56
N LEU A 89 10.15 -9.86 -4.40
CA LEU A 89 9.49 -11.12 -4.79
C LEU A 89 10.29 -11.94 -5.82
N LYS A 90 11.35 -11.37 -6.41
CA LYS A 90 12.27 -12.05 -7.34
C LYS A 90 11.57 -12.63 -8.58
N LEU A 91 10.57 -11.93 -9.09
CA LEU A 91 9.93 -12.30 -10.35
C LEU A 91 10.91 -12.13 -11.52
N ASP A 92 10.81 -13.00 -12.52
CA ASP A 92 11.67 -12.98 -13.72
C ASP A 92 11.18 -12.00 -14.79
N ARG A 93 9.96 -11.48 -14.62
CA ARG A 93 9.27 -10.60 -15.57
C ARG A 93 8.47 -9.52 -14.85
N TYR A 94 8.20 -8.44 -15.56
CA TYR A 94 7.27 -7.40 -15.15
C TYR A 94 5.83 -7.93 -15.14
N ASN A 95 5.18 -7.84 -13.97
CA ASN A 95 3.81 -8.27 -13.76
C ASN A 95 3.01 -7.13 -13.14
N VAL A 96 1.75 -6.97 -13.55
CA VAL A 96 0.83 -5.99 -12.96
C VAL A 96 -0.12 -6.70 -12.01
N PHE A 97 -0.12 -6.28 -10.76
CA PHE A 97 -1.07 -6.73 -9.74
C PHE A 97 -1.96 -5.54 -9.41
N LEU A 98 -3.26 -5.67 -9.66
CA LEU A 98 -4.22 -4.60 -9.37
C LEU A 98 -4.76 -4.68 -7.95
N ASP A 99 -4.89 -5.87 -7.38
CA ASP A 99 -5.35 -6.06 -6.01
C ASP A 99 -4.69 -7.29 -5.40
N CYS A 100 -4.58 -7.33 -4.07
CA CYS A 100 -4.00 -8.43 -3.34
C CYS A 100 -4.70 -8.61 -1.98
N PRO A 101 -5.33 -9.78 -1.70
CA PRO A 101 -5.88 -10.05 -0.37
C PRO A 101 -4.75 -10.27 0.65
N ILE A 102 -4.90 -9.68 1.84
CA ILE A 102 -3.91 -9.82 2.94
C ILE A 102 -4.15 -11.05 3.82
N THR A 103 -5.42 -11.45 3.98
CA THR A 103 -5.80 -12.63 4.76
C THR A 103 -6.81 -13.43 3.95
N VAL A 104 -6.70 -14.75 4.06
CA VAL A 104 -7.68 -15.68 3.53
C VAL A 104 -8.33 -16.35 4.73
N ASP A 105 -9.57 -15.98 5.01
CA ASP A 105 -10.41 -16.76 5.93
C ASP A 105 -10.97 -17.95 5.16
N VAL A 106 -10.37 -19.12 5.38
CA VAL A 106 -10.74 -20.37 4.70
C VAL A 106 -12.18 -20.77 5.05
N ASN A 107 -12.62 -20.55 6.29
CA ASN A 107 -13.99 -20.86 6.68
C ASN A 107 -14.97 -19.95 5.93
N ARG A 108 -14.72 -18.65 5.92
CA ARG A 108 -15.54 -17.70 5.15
C ARG A 108 -15.55 -18.03 3.65
N LEU A 109 -14.41 -18.44 3.09
CA LEU A 109 -14.32 -18.85 1.69
C LEU A 109 -15.18 -20.09 1.40
N ILE A 110 -15.14 -21.10 2.26
CA ILE A 110 -15.95 -22.32 2.13
C ILE A 110 -17.46 -22.02 2.24
N HIS A 111 -17.85 -21.07 3.08
CA HIS A 111 -19.25 -20.71 3.30
C HIS A 111 -19.78 -19.62 2.34
N GLY A 112 -19.00 -19.23 1.32
CA GLY A 112 -19.44 -18.28 0.29
C GLY A 112 -19.52 -16.83 0.75
N GLY A 113 -18.76 -16.44 1.77
CA GLY A 113 -18.62 -15.04 2.19
C GLY A 113 -19.60 -14.53 3.23
N GLN A 114 -20.52 -15.37 3.71
CA GLN A 114 -21.42 -15.08 4.85
C GLN A 114 -20.69 -15.15 6.19
#